data_AF-A0A340X9B8-F1
#
_entry.id   AF-A0A340X9B8-F1
#
_cell.length_a   1.000
_cell.length_b   1.000
_cell.length_c   1.000
_cell.angle_alpha   90.00
_cell.angle_beta   90.00
_cell.angle_gamma   90.00
#
_symmetry.space_group_name_H-M   'P 1'
#
loop_
_entity.id
_entity.type
_entity.pdbx_description
1 polymer ?
#
loop_
_entity_poly.entity_id
_entity_poly.type
_entity_poly.pdbx_seq_one_letter_code
_entity_poly.pdbx_strand_id
1 'polypeptide(L)'
;MELSLGTIQANRTGTGLLLTLQPDQKFQKVKGFGGAVTDAAALNILALSPPARDLLLKSYFSKEGIEYNIMRVPMASCDFSIRTYTYADTPDDFQLLNFSLPEEDVKLKIPLIHQALELAQRPVSLFASPWTSPTWLKTNGAVNGKGTLKGHPGDLYHQTWARYFVKFLDAYAEHKLQFWAVTAENEPSAGLFSGYPFQCLGFTPEHQRDFIARDLGPTLANSTHRNVRLLMLDDQRLLLPHWAQVVLADPEAAKYVHGIAVHWYLDFLAPAKATLGETHRLFPDTMLFASEACVGSKFWEQSVRLGSWDRGMQYSHSIITNLLYHVVGWTDWNLALNPEGGPNWVRNFVDSPIIVDIAKDTFYKQPMFYHLGHFSKFIPEGSQRVGLVASEKNDLDTVALIHPDGSAVVVVLNRSSMDVPLTIKDPAVGFVETLSPGYSIHTYLWRRQ
;
A
#
# COMPACT_ATOMS: atom_id res chain seq x y z
N MET A 1 -3.08 3.23 21.52
CA MET A 1 -4.55 3.09 21.44
C MET A 1 -5.02 2.68 22.83
N GLU A 2 -5.93 3.44 23.41
CA GLU A 2 -6.47 3.16 24.73
C GLU A 2 -7.77 2.36 24.59
N LEU A 3 -7.89 1.26 25.33
CA LEU A 3 -9.10 0.44 25.33
C LEU A 3 -10.12 1.04 26.29
N SER A 4 -11.33 1.28 25.81
CA SER A 4 -12.49 1.61 26.63
C SER A 4 -13.59 0.56 26.45
N LEU A 5 -14.40 0.36 27.50
CA LEU A 5 -15.57 -0.51 27.48
C LEU A 5 -16.84 0.33 27.63
N GLY A 6 -17.87 -0.04 26.88
CA GLY A 6 -19.18 0.62 26.91
C GLY A 6 -20.32 -0.38 26.84
N THR A 7 -21.55 0.10 26.91
CA THR A 7 -22.77 -0.72 26.85
C THR A 7 -23.54 -0.44 25.57
N ILE A 8 -24.15 -1.49 25.02
CA ILE A 8 -25.12 -1.38 23.92
C ILE A 8 -26.51 -1.32 24.54
N GLN A 9 -27.24 -0.24 24.28
CA GLN A 9 -28.58 -0.02 24.80
C GLN A 9 -29.64 -0.53 23.81
N ALA A 10 -30.76 -1.04 24.33
CA ALA A 10 -31.87 -1.50 23.47
C ALA A 10 -32.62 -0.33 22.79
N ASN A 11 -32.66 0.82 23.46
CA ASN A 11 -33.34 2.03 22.98
C ASN A 11 -32.35 3.20 22.93
N ARG A 12 -32.66 4.18 22.09
CA ARG A 12 -31.93 5.44 22.00
C ARG A 12 -32.63 6.53 22.80
N THR A 13 -31.87 7.37 23.49
CA THR A 13 -32.43 8.47 24.28
C THR A 13 -32.14 9.87 23.71
N GLY A 14 -31.12 10.02 22.85
CA GLY A 14 -30.69 11.31 22.28
C GLY A 14 -31.17 11.65 20.86
N THR A 15 -31.10 12.94 20.50
CA THR A 15 -31.42 13.47 19.16
C THR A 15 -30.20 13.79 18.28
N GLY A 16 -28.97 13.54 18.76
CA GLY A 16 -27.73 13.85 18.03
C GLY A 16 -27.53 13.06 16.72
N LEU A 17 -26.31 13.08 16.18
CA LEU A 17 -26.00 12.33 14.96
C LEU A 17 -26.23 10.83 15.16
N LEU A 18 -26.95 10.17 14.23
CA LEU A 18 -27.14 8.71 14.23
C LEU A 18 -26.46 8.09 13.01
N LEU A 19 -25.55 7.14 13.25
CA LEU A 19 -24.93 6.32 12.21
C LEU A 19 -25.58 4.92 12.25
N THR A 20 -26.31 4.54 11.21
CA THR A 20 -27.02 3.26 11.16
C THR A 20 -26.27 2.27 10.27
N LEU A 21 -25.86 1.15 10.86
CA LEU A 21 -25.26 0.03 10.16
C LEU A 21 -26.28 -0.69 9.28
N GLN A 22 -25.89 -1.01 8.04
CA GLN A 22 -26.68 -1.75 7.06
C GLN A 22 -25.91 -3.02 6.65
N PRO A 23 -25.92 -4.08 7.49
CA PRO A 23 -25.10 -5.28 7.30
C PRO A 23 -25.43 -6.05 6.01
N ASP A 24 -26.63 -5.86 5.46
CA ASP A 24 -27.06 -6.50 4.21
C ASP A 24 -26.56 -5.77 2.96
N GLN A 25 -26.16 -4.50 3.07
CA GLN A 25 -25.52 -3.77 1.98
C GLN A 25 -24.02 -4.08 1.97
N LYS A 26 -23.65 -5.13 1.24
CA LYS A 26 -22.28 -5.64 1.19
C LYS A 26 -21.49 -5.05 0.02
N PHE A 27 -20.21 -4.79 0.27
CA PHE A 27 -19.28 -4.25 -0.73
C PHE A 27 -18.01 -5.12 -0.79
N GLN A 28 -16.84 -4.51 -0.96
CA GLN A 28 -15.58 -5.22 -1.13
C GLN A 28 -15.12 -5.92 0.15
N LYS A 29 -14.34 -6.99 -0.02
CA LYS A 29 -13.57 -7.62 1.05
C LYS A 29 -12.19 -6.99 1.14
N VAL A 30 -11.67 -6.88 2.35
CA VAL A 30 -10.37 -6.29 2.65
C VAL A 30 -9.27 -7.34 2.51
N LYS A 31 -8.25 -7.02 1.73
CA LYS A 31 -6.99 -7.77 1.63
C LYS A 31 -6.06 -7.47 2.80
N GLY A 32 -5.90 -6.20 3.18
CA GLY A 32 -5.04 -5.86 4.32
C GLY A 32 -4.39 -4.50 4.29
N PHE A 33 -3.44 -4.35 5.19
CA PHE A 33 -2.70 -3.11 5.47
C PHE A 33 -1.21 -3.42 5.72
N GLY A 34 -0.35 -2.51 5.30
CA GLY A 34 1.10 -2.76 5.33
C GLY A 34 1.96 -1.53 5.08
N GLY A 35 3.23 -1.79 4.80
CA GLY A 35 4.23 -0.81 4.39
C GLY A 35 5.32 -1.43 3.52
N ALA A 36 6.24 -0.60 3.03
CA ALA A 36 7.33 -0.99 2.15
C ALA A 36 8.64 -1.27 2.91
N VAL A 37 9.25 -2.42 2.59
CA VAL A 37 10.58 -2.83 3.06
C VAL A 37 11.63 -2.34 2.04
N THR A 38 11.81 -1.02 1.98
CA THR A 38 12.83 -0.39 1.14
C THR A 38 14.24 -0.60 1.70
N ASP A 39 15.27 -0.33 0.90
CA ASP A 39 16.65 -0.34 1.38
C ASP A 39 16.82 0.65 2.53
N ALA A 40 16.25 1.86 2.40
CA ALA A 40 16.25 2.87 3.46
C ALA A 40 15.58 2.39 4.75
N ALA A 41 14.41 1.75 4.65
CA ALA A 41 13.73 1.20 5.82
C ALA A 41 14.58 0.10 6.47
N ALA A 42 15.13 -0.81 5.67
CA ALA A 42 15.96 -1.90 6.17
C ALA A 42 17.23 -1.38 6.86
N LEU A 43 17.92 -0.40 6.27
CA LEU A 43 19.11 0.25 6.83
C LEU A 43 18.80 0.92 8.18
N ASN A 44 17.70 1.68 8.28
CA ASN A 44 17.32 2.33 9.53
C ASN A 44 16.96 1.31 10.62
N ILE A 45 16.19 0.27 10.28
CA ILE A 45 15.77 -0.76 11.24
C ILE A 45 16.98 -1.56 11.74
N LEU A 46 17.93 -1.89 10.87
CA LEU A 46 19.13 -2.66 11.22
C LEU A 46 20.21 -1.83 11.94
N ALA A 47 20.11 -0.49 11.89
CA ALA A 47 21.00 0.40 12.64
C ALA A 47 20.65 0.48 14.13
N LEU A 48 19.45 0.04 14.53
CA LEU A 48 19.08 -0.13 15.94
C LEU A 48 19.76 -1.36 16.56
N SER A 49 19.93 -1.34 17.88
CA SER A 49 20.30 -2.53 18.63
C SER A 49 19.25 -3.64 18.46
N PRO A 50 19.63 -4.93 18.58
CA PRO A 50 18.67 -6.03 18.41
C PRO A 50 17.40 -5.89 19.27
N PRO A 51 17.45 -5.49 20.56
CA PRO A 51 16.22 -5.28 21.34
C PRO A 51 15.33 -4.16 20.80
N ALA A 52 15.91 -3.01 20.38
CA ALA A 52 15.14 -1.90 19.83
C ALA A 52 14.54 -2.25 18.46
N ARG A 53 15.30 -2.98 17.62
CA ARG A 53 14.83 -3.54 16.35
C ARG A 53 13.63 -4.47 16.55
N ASP A 54 13.71 -5.39 17.51
CA ASP A 54 12.61 -6.31 17.81
C ASP A 54 11.35 -5.57 18.27
N LEU A 55 11.49 -4.51 19.07
CA LEU A 55 10.36 -3.66 19.49
C LEU A 55 9.74 -2.88 18.33
N LEU A 56 10.54 -2.44 17.36
CA LEU A 56 10.06 -1.79 16.14
C LEU A 56 9.28 -2.78 15.29
N LEU A 57 9.84 -3.97 15.00
CA LEU A 57 9.16 -4.99 14.21
C LEU A 57 7.88 -5.49 14.89
N LYS A 58 7.91 -5.72 16.22
CA LYS A 58 6.70 -6.06 17.00
C LYS A 58 5.64 -4.98 16.90
N SER A 59 6.03 -3.70 16.90
CA SER A 59 5.08 -2.60 16.75
C SER A 59 4.24 -2.75 15.48
N TYR A 60 4.84 -3.15 14.35
CA TYR A 60 4.09 -3.35 13.10
C TYR A 60 3.40 -4.71 13.03
N PHE A 61 4.10 -5.81 13.28
CA PHE A 61 3.66 -7.13 12.83
C PHE A 61 3.07 -8.01 13.92
N SER A 62 3.38 -7.79 15.19
CA SER A 62 2.92 -8.66 16.27
C SER A 62 1.50 -8.31 16.76
N LYS A 63 0.90 -9.24 17.52
CA LYS A 63 -0.43 -9.06 18.14
C LYS A 63 -0.47 -7.91 19.15
N GLU A 64 0.65 -7.64 19.80
CA GLU A 64 0.82 -6.50 20.72
C GLU A 64 0.97 -5.17 19.97
N GLY A 65 1.30 -5.22 18.68
CA GLY A 65 1.38 -4.10 17.76
C GLY A 65 0.09 -3.83 16.99
N ILE A 66 0.25 -3.36 15.74
CA ILE A 66 -0.85 -3.03 14.83
C ILE A 66 -1.12 -4.09 13.76
N GLU A 67 -0.46 -5.25 13.85
CA GLU A 67 -0.77 -6.47 13.09
C GLU A 67 -0.85 -6.28 11.57
N TYR A 68 0.16 -5.61 10.99
CA TYR A 68 0.36 -5.55 9.54
C TYR A 68 0.35 -6.94 8.92
N ASN A 69 -0.30 -7.05 7.76
CA ASN A 69 -0.39 -8.29 6.99
C ASN A 69 0.02 -8.09 5.52
N ILE A 70 0.63 -6.94 5.19
CA ILE A 70 1.17 -6.67 3.85
C ILE A 70 2.59 -6.11 3.97
N MET A 71 3.49 -6.55 3.10
CA MET A 71 4.79 -5.92 2.87
C MET A 71 5.02 -5.70 1.38
N ARG A 72 5.29 -4.45 0.98
CA ARG A 72 5.77 -4.11 -0.37
C ARG A 72 7.28 -4.30 -0.42
N VAL A 73 7.78 -5.01 -1.42
CA VAL A 73 9.22 -5.29 -1.57
C VAL A 73 9.69 -4.71 -2.89
N PRO A 74 10.60 -3.73 -2.85
CA PRO A 74 11.20 -3.24 -4.07
C PRO A 74 11.95 -4.33 -4.85
N MET A 75 11.76 -4.40 -6.17
CA MET A 75 12.62 -5.21 -7.04
C MET A 75 13.85 -4.38 -7.42
N ALA A 76 14.95 -4.63 -6.70
CA ALA A 76 16.20 -3.88 -6.72
C ALA A 76 16.08 -2.46 -6.15
N SER A 77 16.85 -1.50 -6.70
CA SER A 77 16.94 -0.14 -6.16
C SER A 77 15.75 0.76 -6.52
N CYS A 78 15.47 1.69 -5.61
CA CYS A 78 14.54 2.81 -5.80
C CYS A 78 15.20 4.14 -5.36
N ASP A 79 14.45 5.22 -5.27
CA ASP A 79 14.93 6.49 -4.71
C ASP A 79 15.31 6.35 -3.22
N PHE A 80 14.58 5.54 -2.46
CA PHE A 80 14.89 5.10 -1.09
C PHE A 80 15.94 3.97 -1.02
N SER A 81 16.94 4.07 -1.89
CA SER A 81 18.20 3.31 -1.85
C SER A 81 19.37 4.28 -1.72
N ILE A 82 20.53 3.79 -1.27
CA ILE A 82 21.78 4.59 -1.19
C ILE A 82 22.71 4.42 -2.39
N ARG A 83 22.43 3.43 -3.24
CA ARG A 83 23.11 3.22 -4.53
C ARG A 83 22.08 2.77 -5.57
N THR A 84 22.37 3.02 -6.84
CA THR A 84 21.57 2.56 -7.98
C THR A 84 22.07 1.19 -8.44
N TYR A 85 21.14 0.25 -8.61
CA TYR A 85 21.44 -1.12 -9.06
C TYR A 85 20.19 -1.84 -9.58
N THR A 86 20.42 -2.84 -10.41
CA THR A 86 19.43 -3.86 -10.77
C THR A 86 19.98 -5.26 -10.43
N TYR A 87 19.19 -6.30 -10.65
CA TYR A 87 19.66 -7.68 -10.44
C TYR A 87 20.48 -8.22 -11.61
N ALA A 88 20.53 -7.52 -12.75
CA ALA A 88 21.18 -7.98 -13.98
C ALA A 88 21.91 -6.83 -14.70
N ASP A 89 22.82 -6.15 -13.99
CA ASP A 89 23.55 -4.98 -14.52
C ASP A 89 24.63 -5.33 -15.57
N THR A 90 24.95 -6.61 -15.78
CA THR A 90 25.84 -7.06 -16.86
C THR A 90 25.23 -6.71 -18.23
N PRO A 91 25.90 -5.89 -19.08
CA PRO A 91 25.34 -5.47 -20.36
C PRO A 91 24.98 -6.64 -21.29
N ASP A 92 23.85 -6.49 -21.99
CA ASP A 92 23.36 -7.42 -23.02
C ASP A 92 23.19 -8.88 -22.55
N ASP A 93 23.00 -9.09 -21.24
CA ASP A 93 22.72 -10.40 -20.65
C ASP A 93 21.25 -10.83 -20.84
N PHE A 94 20.84 -11.00 -22.10
CA PHE A 94 19.47 -11.40 -22.44
C PHE A 94 19.07 -12.78 -21.89
N GLN A 95 20.05 -13.62 -21.56
CA GLN A 95 19.84 -14.93 -20.94
C GLN A 95 19.67 -14.83 -19.41
N LEU A 96 19.96 -13.67 -18.81
CA LEU A 96 19.92 -13.43 -17.37
C LEU A 96 20.81 -14.42 -16.60
N LEU A 97 22.00 -14.72 -17.13
CA LEU A 97 22.97 -15.64 -16.51
C LEU A 97 23.64 -15.02 -15.29
N ASN A 98 23.77 -13.70 -15.27
CA ASN A 98 24.35 -12.92 -14.17
C ASN A 98 23.27 -12.34 -13.24
N PHE A 99 22.02 -12.78 -13.38
CA PHE A 99 20.96 -12.38 -12.46
C PHE A 99 21.31 -12.81 -11.04
N SER A 100 21.37 -11.87 -10.10
CA SER A 100 21.63 -12.17 -8.70
C SER A 100 21.03 -11.13 -7.76
N LEU A 101 20.68 -11.58 -6.55
CA LEU A 101 20.28 -10.71 -5.45
C LEU A 101 21.53 -10.17 -4.75
N PRO A 102 21.71 -8.83 -4.64
CA PRO A 102 22.81 -8.24 -3.92
C PRO A 102 22.59 -8.24 -2.39
N GLU A 103 23.53 -7.69 -1.64
CA GLU A 103 23.50 -7.64 -0.17
C GLU A 103 22.27 -6.92 0.40
N GLU A 104 21.74 -5.91 -0.30
CA GLU A 104 20.52 -5.21 0.07
C GLU A 104 19.34 -6.18 0.22
N ASP A 105 19.25 -7.17 -0.65
CA ASP A 105 18.25 -8.22 -0.54
C ASP A 105 18.66 -9.27 0.49
N VAL A 106 19.81 -9.92 0.30
CA VAL A 106 20.16 -11.15 1.06
C VAL A 106 20.61 -10.89 2.50
N LYS A 107 21.11 -9.69 2.81
CA LYS A 107 21.56 -9.30 4.17
C LYS A 107 20.62 -8.30 4.86
N LEU A 108 19.85 -7.50 4.11
CA LEU A 108 18.97 -6.48 4.71
C LEU A 108 17.48 -6.86 4.62
N LYS A 109 16.90 -6.85 3.41
CA LYS A 109 15.45 -7.01 3.21
C LYS A 109 14.95 -8.40 3.59
N ILE A 110 15.56 -9.45 3.05
CA ILE A 110 15.12 -10.84 3.25
C ILE A 110 15.15 -11.24 4.73
N PRO A 111 16.26 -11.01 5.49
CA PRO A 111 16.28 -11.34 6.92
C PRO A 111 15.27 -10.54 7.75
N LEU A 112 14.99 -9.29 7.40
CA LEU A 112 13.96 -8.49 8.09
C LEU A 112 12.54 -8.97 7.77
N ILE A 113 12.28 -9.35 6.51
CA ILE A 113 11.01 -9.93 6.11
C ILE A 113 10.77 -11.21 6.93
N HIS A 114 11.75 -12.12 7.02
CA HIS A 114 11.62 -13.32 7.86
C HIS A 114 11.31 -13.00 9.32
N GLN A 115 12.05 -12.05 9.94
CA GLN A 115 11.76 -11.62 11.31
C GLN A 115 10.34 -11.07 11.47
N ALA A 116 9.85 -10.29 10.50
CA ALA A 116 8.48 -9.79 10.51
C ALA A 116 7.44 -10.91 10.38
N LEU A 117 7.68 -11.89 9.50
CA LEU A 117 6.81 -13.07 9.33
C LEU A 117 6.74 -13.93 10.59
N GLU A 118 7.86 -14.12 11.30
CA GLU A 118 7.92 -14.88 12.55
C GLU A 118 7.15 -14.22 13.71
N LEU A 119 7.07 -12.89 13.72
CA LEU A 119 6.33 -12.12 14.71
C LEU A 119 4.82 -12.07 14.42
N ALA A 120 4.43 -12.25 13.16
CA ALA A 120 3.04 -12.12 12.72
C ALA A 120 2.22 -13.37 13.03
N GLN A 121 1.06 -13.18 13.66
CA GLN A 121 0.05 -14.25 13.80
C GLN A 121 -0.88 -14.33 12.59
N ARG A 122 -1.00 -13.23 11.84
CA ARG A 122 -1.77 -13.16 10.60
C ARG A 122 -0.87 -13.53 9.43
N PRO A 123 -1.35 -14.28 8.43
CA PRO A 123 -0.60 -14.48 7.20
C PRO A 123 -0.24 -13.14 6.57
N VAL A 124 1.05 -12.90 6.33
CA VAL A 124 1.53 -11.67 5.69
C VAL A 124 1.69 -11.92 4.20
N SER A 125 1.11 -11.03 3.39
CA SER A 125 1.20 -11.05 1.94
C SER A 125 2.32 -10.14 1.46
N LEU A 126 3.30 -10.71 0.75
CA LEU A 126 4.32 -9.92 0.08
C LEU A 126 3.82 -9.50 -1.31
N PHE A 127 4.05 -8.26 -1.71
CA PHE A 127 3.95 -7.88 -3.12
C PHE A 127 5.19 -7.12 -3.58
N ALA A 128 5.54 -7.25 -4.86
CA ALA A 128 6.75 -6.67 -5.41
C ALA A 128 6.48 -5.69 -6.54
N SER A 129 7.35 -4.70 -6.68
CA SER A 129 7.25 -3.66 -7.70
C SER A 129 8.66 -3.29 -8.18
N PRO A 130 8.94 -3.26 -9.49
CA PRO A 130 10.18 -2.69 -10.01
C PRO A 130 10.05 -1.20 -10.31
N TRP A 131 11.14 -0.43 -10.19
CA TRP A 131 11.22 0.98 -10.65
C TRP A 131 11.97 1.11 -11.96
N THR A 132 12.91 0.21 -12.24
CA THR A 132 13.68 0.26 -13.48
C THR A 132 14.13 -1.13 -13.87
N SER A 133 14.16 -1.36 -15.18
CA SER A 133 14.90 -2.49 -15.74
C SER A 133 16.41 -2.21 -15.74
N PRO A 134 17.25 -3.24 -15.98
CA PRO A 134 18.63 -3.04 -16.38
C PRO A 134 18.74 -2.02 -17.52
N THR A 135 19.76 -1.15 -17.46
CA THR A 135 19.87 0.00 -18.36
C THR A 135 20.05 -0.39 -19.83
N TRP A 136 20.66 -1.55 -20.10
CA TRP A 136 20.85 -2.07 -21.45
C TRP A 136 19.53 -2.49 -22.13
N LEU A 137 18.45 -2.70 -21.36
CA LEU A 137 17.09 -2.90 -21.88
C LEU A 137 16.37 -1.59 -22.23
N LYS A 138 16.89 -0.42 -21.83
CA LYS A 138 16.17 0.87 -21.89
C LYS A 138 16.60 1.72 -23.07
N THR A 139 15.66 2.46 -23.65
CA THR A 139 15.91 3.36 -24.80
C THR A 139 16.94 4.44 -24.50
N ASN A 140 17.04 4.90 -23.25
CA ASN A 140 17.95 5.95 -22.82
C ASN A 140 19.25 5.44 -22.17
N GLY A 141 19.41 4.13 -21.96
CA GLY A 141 20.60 3.57 -21.32
C GLY A 141 20.86 4.03 -19.89
N ALA A 142 19.84 4.53 -19.17
CA ALA A 142 19.98 5.09 -17.83
C ALA A 142 18.87 4.62 -16.88
N VAL A 143 19.15 4.58 -15.58
CA VAL A 143 18.18 4.14 -14.57
C VAL A 143 17.04 5.15 -14.39
N ASN A 144 17.31 6.44 -14.57
CA ASN A 144 16.37 7.55 -14.44
C ASN A 144 16.13 8.27 -15.77
N GLY A 145 15.32 9.34 -15.74
CA GLY A 145 14.95 10.13 -16.91
C GLY A 145 14.00 9.42 -17.87
N LYS A 146 13.58 10.14 -18.92
CA LYS A 146 12.66 9.60 -19.94
C LYS A 146 13.29 8.40 -20.64
N GLY A 147 12.69 7.23 -20.46
CA GLY A 147 13.17 5.98 -21.04
C GLY A 147 12.18 4.85 -20.85
N THR A 148 11.95 4.09 -21.90
CA THR A 148 11.08 2.91 -21.94
C THR A 148 11.93 1.67 -22.23
N LEU A 149 11.34 0.48 -22.23
CA LEU A 149 11.98 -0.68 -22.85
C LEU A 149 12.25 -0.40 -24.34
N LYS A 150 13.36 -0.92 -24.85
CA LYS A 150 13.69 -0.92 -26.28
C LYS A 150 12.71 -1.81 -27.05
N GLY A 151 12.52 -1.49 -28.33
CA GLY A 151 11.74 -2.31 -29.24
C GLY A 151 10.24 -2.28 -28.94
N HIS A 152 9.57 -3.42 -29.00
CA HIS A 152 8.11 -3.53 -28.84
C HIS A 152 7.66 -4.83 -28.16
N PRO A 153 6.51 -4.84 -27.46
CA PRO A 153 5.99 -6.03 -26.79
C PRO A 153 5.90 -7.26 -27.70
N GLY A 154 6.37 -8.39 -27.18
CA GLY A 154 6.60 -9.66 -27.89
C GLY A 154 8.05 -9.88 -28.34
N ASP A 155 8.94 -8.88 -28.23
CA ASP A 155 10.34 -8.99 -28.66
C ASP A 155 11.30 -9.49 -27.57
N LEU A 156 12.59 -9.58 -27.93
CA LEU A 156 13.63 -10.03 -27.01
C LEU A 156 13.76 -9.15 -25.75
N TYR A 157 13.61 -7.83 -25.85
CA TYR A 157 13.75 -6.92 -24.72
C TYR A 157 12.62 -7.12 -23.71
N HIS A 158 11.38 -7.18 -24.20
CA HIS A 158 10.19 -7.34 -23.37
C HIS A 158 10.10 -8.73 -22.76
N GLN A 159 10.42 -9.77 -23.54
CA GLN A 159 10.50 -11.14 -23.03
C GLN A 159 11.61 -11.29 -21.98
N THR A 160 12.75 -10.61 -22.16
CA THR A 160 13.82 -10.60 -21.15
C THR A 160 13.37 -9.90 -19.87
N TRP A 161 12.64 -8.78 -19.98
CA TRP A 161 12.07 -8.11 -18.82
C TRP A 161 11.03 -8.99 -18.12
N ALA A 162 10.13 -9.65 -18.83
CA ALA A 162 9.19 -10.60 -18.24
C ALA A 162 9.90 -11.76 -17.52
N ARG A 163 10.98 -12.32 -18.09
CA ARG A 163 11.80 -13.35 -17.41
C ARG A 163 12.52 -12.83 -16.18
N TYR A 164 12.87 -11.54 -16.13
CA TYR A 164 13.46 -10.91 -14.95
C TYR A 164 12.52 -10.99 -13.73
N PHE A 165 11.20 -10.82 -13.93
CA PHE A 165 10.21 -11.03 -12.86
C PHE A 165 10.24 -12.48 -12.34
N VAL A 166 10.27 -13.46 -13.25
CA VAL A 166 10.33 -14.88 -12.85
C VAL A 166 11.64 -15.18 -12.11
N LYS A 167 12.78 -14.67 -12.58
CA LYS A 167 14.08 -14.81 -11.89
C LYS A 167 14.09 -14.18 -10.50
N PHE A 168 13.44 -13.04 -10.32
CA PHE A 168 13.25 -12.43 -9.01
C PHE A 168 12.43 -13.32 -8.07
N LEU A 169 11.29 -13.84 -8.57
CA LEU A 169 10.43 -14.73 -7.79
C LEU A 169 11.13 -16.05 -7.46
N ASP A 170 11.89 -16.62 -8.39
CA ASP A 170 12.74 -17.79 -8.17
C ASP A 170 13.74 -17.54 -7.05
N ALA A 171 14.49 -16.43 -7.14
CA ALA A 171 15.52 -16.10 -6.15
C ALA A 171 14.94 -15.87 -4.74
N TYR A 172 13.82 -15.16 -4.61
CA TYR A 172 13.16 -15.02 -3.31
C TYR A 172 12.56 -16.34 -2.79
N ALA A 173 12.10 -17.22 -3.69
CA ALA A 173 11.63 -18.55 -3.32
C ALA A 173 12.76 -19.46 -2.80
N GLU A 174 13.99 -19.34 -3.31
CA GLU A 174 15.18 -20.00 -2.74
C GLU A 174 15.44 -19.55 -1.29
N HIS A 175 15.08 -18.31 -0.97
CA HIS A 175 15.08 -17.77 0.38
C HIS A 175 13.78 -18.03 1.15
N LYS A 176 12.92 -18.94 0.68
CA LYS A 176 11.65 -19.36 1.32
C LYS A 176 10.63 -18.22 1.48
N LEU A 177 10.66 -17.22 0.60
CA LEU A 177 9.67 -16.15 0.55
C LEU A 177 8.78 -16.33 -0.68
N GLN A 178 7.47 -16.21 -0.48
CA GLN A 178 6.48 -16.30 -1.55
C GLN A 178 5.72 -14.98 -1.67
N PHE A 179 5.42 -14.60 -2.91
CA PHE A 179 4.69 -13.38 -3.21
C PHE A 179 3.21 -13.67 -3.43
N TRP A 180 2.37 -12.80 -2.88
CA TRP A 180 0.95 -12.73 -3.22
C TRP A 180 0.76 -12.06 -4.59
N ALA A 181 1.49 -10.97 -4.85
CA ALA A 181 1.33 -10.19 -6.07
C ALA A 181 2.63 -9.56 -6.56
N VAL A 182 2.63 -9.11 -7.81
CA VAL A 182 3.58 -8.13 -8.37
C VAL A 182 2.81 -7.02 -9.06
N THR A 183 3.36 -5.81 -9.10
CA THR A 183 2.87 -4.75 -9.98
C THR A 183 3.65 -4.77 -11.29
N ALA A 184 3.01 -4.34 -12.39
CA ALA A 184 3.63 -4.37 -13.72
C ALA A 184 4.84 -3.42 -13.85
N GLU A 185 4.80 -2.28 -13.13
CA GLU A 185 5.86 -1.28 -13.03
C GLU A 185 5.45 -0.27 -11.94
N ASN A 186 6.37 0.22 -11.11
CA ASN A 186 6.14 1.34 -10.21
C ASN A 186 6.09 2.66 -11.01
N GLU A 187 4.99 3.40 -10.90
CA GLU A 187 4.80 4.70 -11.54
C GLU A 187 5.21 4.73 -13.03
N PRO A 188 4.63 3.89 -13.90
CA PRO A 188 4.96 3.83 -15.32
C PRO A 188 4.86 5.17 -16.05
N SER A 189 4.05 6.12 -15.55
CA SER A 189 3.99 7.47 -16.11
C SER A 189 5.27 8.27 -15.87
N ALA A 190 6.01 8.01 -14.78
CA ALA A 190 7.23 8.71 -14.41
C ALA A 190 8.30 8.66 -15.51
N GLY A 191 8.54 7.46 -16.06
CA GLY A 191 9.54 7.26 -17.12
C GLY A 191 9.15 7.88 -18.47
N LEU A 192 7.98 8.53 -18.58
CA LEU A 192 7.58 9.31 -19.74
C LEU A 192 8.02 10.79 -19.64
N PHE A 193 8.48 11.25 -18.47
CA PHE A 193 8.91 12.64 -18.24
C PHE A 193 10.42 12.82 -18.44
N SER A 194 10.79 13.81 -19.24
CA SER A 194 12.19 14.21 -19.42
C SER A 194 12.77 14.75 -18.11
N GLY A 195 13.94 14.26 -17.72
CA GLY A 195 14.61 14.69 -16.49
C GLY A 195 14.01 14.14 -15.20
N TYR A 196 13.16 13.10 -15.25
CA TYR A 196 12.69 12.44 -14.02
C TYR A 196 13.89 11.97 -13.17
N PRO A 197 13.95 12.32 -11.87
CA PRO A 197 15.22 12.37 -11.14
C PRO A 197 15.78 11.01 -10.70
N PHE A 198 14.94 9.99 -10.54
CA PHE A 198 15.33 8.68 -10.01
C PHE A 198 14.81 7.50 -10.86
N GLN A 199 15.03 6.27 -10.38
CA GLN A 199 14.69 5.04 -11.10
C GLN A 199 13.24 5.08 -11.59
N CYS A 200 13.06 4.90 -12.90
CA CYS A 200 11.74 4.83 -13.54
C CYS A 200 11.83 4.04 -14.85
N LEU A 201 10.77 3.31 -15.24
CA LEU A 201 10.63 2.72 -16.56
C LEU A 201 9.28 3.14 -17.17
N GLY A 202 9.36 3.87 -18.29
CA GLY A 202 8.18 4.49 -18.89
C GLY A 202 7.30 3.49 -19.63
N PHE A 203 5.99 3.55 -19.38
CA PHE A 203 4.97 2.90 -20.20
C PHE A 203 3.77 3.83 -20.42
N THR A 204 3.31 3.94 -21.66
CA THR A 204 1.93 4.40 -21.93
C THR A 204 0.94 3.29 -21.53
N PRO A 205 -0.35 3.57 -21.33
CA PRO A 205 -1.32 2.51 -21.05
C PRO A 205 -1.36 1.42 -22.14
N GLU A 206 -1.18 1.78 -23.41
CA GLU A 206 -1.12 0.83 -24.53
C GLU A 206 0.14 -0.04 -24.46
N HIS A 207 1.28 0.56 -24.12
CA HIS A 207 2.52 -0.18 -23.95
C HIS A 207 2.41 -1.15 -22.78
N GLN A 208 1.85 -0.72 -21.64
CA GLN A 208 1.62 -1.65 -20.53
C GLN A 208 0.62 -2.76 -20.90
N ARG A 209 -0.49 -2.44 -21.58
CA ARG A 209 -1.45 -3.44 -22.09
C ARG A 209 -0.74 -4.52 -22.91
N ASP A 210 0.02 -4.10 -23.91
CA ASP A 210 0.67 -5.02 -24.85
C ASP A 210 1.78 -5.83 -24.17
N PHE A 211 2.55 -5.22 -23.26
CA PHE A 211 3.54 -5.92 -22.45
C PHE A 211 2.91 -6.99 -21.55
N ILE A 212 1.78 -6.67 -20.90
CA ILE A 212 1.04 -7.64 -20.08
C ILE A 212 0.51 -8.78 -20.95
N ALA A 213 -0.13 -8.47 -22.08
CA ALA A 213 -0.76 -9.46 -22.95
C ALA A 213 0.25 -10.41 -23.61
N ARG A 214 1.40 -9.88 -24.07
CA ARG A 214 2.35 -10.64 -24.90
C ARG A 214 3.51 -11.24 -24.13
N ASP A 215 3.93 -10.61 -23.04
CA ASP A 215 5.18 -10.94 -22.37
C ASP A 215 4.95 -11.32 -20.90
N LEU A 216 4.58 -10.37 -20.04
CA LEU A 216 4.55 -10.58 -18.59
C LEU A 216 3.50 -11.61 -18.17
N GLY A 217 2.26 -11.48 -18.66
CA GLY A 217 1.16 -12.39 -18.34
C GLY A 217 1.45 -13.84 -18.73
N PRO A 218 1.77 -14.14 -20.01
CA PRO A 218 2.13 -15.47 -20.44
C PRO A 218 3.36 -16.04 -19.73
N THR A 219 4.39 -15.21 -19.47
CA THR A 219 5.62 -15.65 -18.80
C THR A 219 5.36 -16.04 -17.34
N LEU A 220 4.58 -15.25 -16.60
CA LEU A 220 4.17 -15.60 -15.23
C LEU A 220 3.29 -16.85 -15.22
N ALA A 221 2.30 -16.95 -16.11
CA ALA A 221 1.39 -18.09 -16.19
C ALA A 221 2.10 -19.42 -16.51
N ASN A 222 3.16 -19.37 -17.32
CA ASN A 222 3.95 -20.54 -17.70
C ASN A 222 5.05 -20.90 -16.68
N SER A 223 5.24 -20.09 -15.64
CA SER A 223 6.23 -20.34 -14.59
C SER A 223 5.69 -21.22 -13.46
N THR A 224 6.55 -21.53 -12.49
CA THR A 224 6.18 -22.10 -11.18
C THR A 224 5.40 -21.10 -10.31
N HIS A 225 5.46 -19.80 -10.63
CA HIS A 225 4.84 -18.69 -9.89
C HIS A 225 3.49 -18.24 -10.46
N ARG A 226 2.82 -19.08 -11.25
CA ARG A 226 1.53 -18.78 -11.91
C ARG A 226 0.38 -18.33 -10.97
N ASN A 227 0.53 -18.55 -9.66
CA ASN A 227 -0.43 -18.14 -8.64
C ASN A 227 -0.22 -16.70 -8.15
N VAL A 228 0.94 -16.10 -8.43
CA VAL A 228 1.24 -14.70 -8.11
C VAL A 228 0.31 -13.82 -8.93
N ARG A 229 -0.37 -12.89 -8.26
CA ARG A 229 -1.31 -11.97 -8.90
C ARG A 229 -0.56 -10.84 -9.60
N LEU A 230 -1.05 -10.39 -10.74
CA LEU A 230 -0.51 -9.21 -11.43
C LEU A 230 -1.44 -8.01 -11.20
N LEU A 231 -0.88 -6.93 -10.67
CA LEU A 231 -1.55 -5.65 -10.52
C LEU A 231 -1.04 -4.69 -11.60
N MET A 232 -1.97 -4.07 -12.32
CA MET A 232 -1.63 -3.01 -13.28
C MET A 232 -1.60 -1.64 -12.60
N LEU A 233 -1.15 -0.63 -13.32
CA LEU A 233 -1.06 0.78 -12.91
C LEU A 233 0.06 1.04 -11.93
N ASP A 234 -0.18 0.86 -10.63
CA ASP A 234 0.78 1.17 -9.56
C ASP A 234 1.30 2.62 -9.67
N ASP A 235 0.35 3.53 -9.85
CA ASP A 235 0.58 4.95 -10.13
C ASP A 235 -0.60 5.77 -9.61
N GLN A 236 -0.49 7.09 -9.74
CA GLN A 236 -1.44 8.07 -9.24
C GLN A 236 -2.86 7.84 -9.77
N ARG A 237 -3.87 7.95 -8.90
CA ARG A 237 -5.27 7.71 -9.29
C ARG A 237 -5.83 8.70 -10.31
N LEU A 238 -5.18 9.83 -10.61
CA LEU A 238 -5.63 10.73 -11.69
C LEU A 238 -5.57 10.09 -13.08
N LEU A 239 -4.77 9.03 -13.25
CA LEU A 239 -4.68 8.28 -14.51
C LEU A 239 -5.93 7.39 -14.73
N LEU A 240 -6.74 7.21 -13.70
CA LEU A 240 -8.02 6.51 -13.78
C LEU A 240 -9.17 7.44 -14.16
N PRO A 241 -10.18 6.95 -14.90
CA PRO A 241 -10.37 5.54 -15.32
C PRO A 241 -9.69 5.19 -16.65
N HIS A 242 -9.07 6.15 -17.33
CA HIS A 242 -8.55 5.98 -18.70
C HIS A 242 -7.58 4.79 -18.82
N TRP A 243 -6.63 4.70 -17.90
CA TRP A 243 -5.61 3.66 -17.92
C TRP A 243 -6.21 2.26 -17.75
N ALA A 244 -7.22 2.12 -16.89
CA ALA A 244 -7.99 0.88 -16.73
C ALA A 244 -8.76 0.53 -18.02
N GLN A 245 -9.38 1.51 -18.68
CA GLN A 245 -10.09 1.29 -19.94
C GLN A 245 -9.17 0.77 -21.03
N VAL A 246 -7.98 1.34 -21.20
CA VAL A 246 -7.05 0.92 -22.27
C VAL A 246 -6.56 -0.52 -22.06
N VAL A 247 -6.23 -0.90 -20.82
CA VAL A 247 -5.69 -2.24 -20.54
C VAL A 247 -6.80 -3.29 -20.44
N LEU A 248 -7.88 -3.00 -19.71
CA LEU A 248 -8.92 -3.99 -19.40
C LEU A 248 -9.98 -4.16 -20.50
N ALA A 249 -10.08 -3.22 -21.45
CA ALA A 249 -10.91 -3.43 -22.64
C ALA A 249 -10.29 -4.45 -23.62
N ASP A 250 -9.00 -4.75 -23.49
CA ASP A 250 -8.35 -5.81 -24.25
C ASP A 250 -8.41 -7.14 -23.48
N PRO A 251 -9.17 -8.13 -23.95
CA PRO A 251 -9.32 -9.41 -23.25
C PRO A 251 -8.00 -10.20 -23.12
N GLU A 252 -7.02 -9.97 -24.02
CA GLU A 252 -5.74 -10.66 -23.98
C GLU A 252 -4.83 -10.13 -22.86
N ALA A 253 -4.97 -8.86 -22.49
CA ALA A 253 -4.34 -8.30 -21.30
C ALA A 253 -5.18 -8.60 -20.04
N ALA A 254 -6.50 -8.37 -20.11
CA ALA A 254 -7.40 -8.44 -18.96
C ALA A 254 -7.38 -9.80 -18.26
N LYS A 255 -7.24 -10.91 -19.00
CA LYS A 255 -7.16 -12.28 -18.43
C LYS A 255 -5.98 -12.50 -17.48
N TYR A 256 -4.93 -11.66 -17.57
CA TYR A 256 -3.76 -11.73 -16.70
C TYR A 256 -3.81 -10.72 -15.55
N VAL A 257 -4.64 -9.68 -15.64
CA VAL A 257 -4.72 -8.63 -14.61
C VAL A 257 -5.68 -9.05 -13.51
N HIS A 258 -5.18 -9.13 -12.27
CA HIS A 258 -5.99 -9.42 -11.09
C HIS A 258 -6.61 -8.15 -10.49
N GLY A 259 -5.90 -7.03 -10.55
CA GLY A 259 -6.29 -5.79 -9.89
C GLY A 259 -5.54 -4.58 -10.41
N ILE A 260 -5.94 -3.41 -9.92
CA ILE A 260 -5.37 -2.10 -10.25
C ILE A 260 -4.76 -1.53 -8.96
N ALA A 261 -3.46 -1.30 -8.98
CA ALA A 261 -2.72 -0.65 -7.90
C ALA A 261 -2.77 0.88 -8.08
N VAL A 262 -2.99 1.65 -7.00
CA VAL A 262 -3.11 3.11 -7.04
C VAL A 262 -2.27 3.81 -5.97
N HIS A 263 -1.71 4.96 -6.31
CA HIS A 263 -0.94 5.85 -5.43
C HIS A 263 -1.73 7.12 -5.07
N TRP A 264 -1.31 7.80 -3.98
CA TRP A 264 -2.06 8.86 -3.31
C TRP A 264 -1.55 10.31 -3.51
N TYR A 265 -0.34 10.52 -4.01
CA TYR A 265 0.36 11.83 -3.91
C TYR A 265 -0.35 13.00 -4.60
N LEU A 266 -1.12 12.71 -5.64
CA LEU A 266 -1.85 13.70 -6.44
C LEU A 266 -3.37 13.72 -6.15
N ASP A 267 -3.79 13.16 -5.02
CA ASP A 267 -5.20 13.04 -4.65
C ASP A 267 -5.97 14.38 -4.61
N PHE A 268 -5.27 15.46 -4.32
CA PHE A 268 -5.85 16.81 -4.28
C PHE A 268 -6.27 17.33 -5.66
N LEU A 269 -5.82 16.70 -6.76
CA LEU A 269 -6.14 17.11 -8.12
C LEU A 269 -7.47 16.56 -8.64
N ALA A 270 -7.97 15.46 -8.08
CA ALA A 270 -9.22 14.85 -8.54
C ALA A 270 -9.98 14.19 -7.37
N PRO A 271 -11.31 14.27 -7.29
CA PRO A 271 -12.07 13.55 -6.27
C PRO A 271 -12.11 12.04 -6.53
N ALA A 272 -12.07 11.22 -5.48
CA ALA A 272 -12.06 9.75 -5.57
C ALA A 272 -13.25 9.16 -6.35
N LYS A 273 -14.41 9.84 -6.36
CA LYS A 273 -15.59 9.43 -7.13
C LYS A 273 -15.32 9.38 -8.64
N ALA A 274 -14.61 10.37 -9.17
CA ALA A 274 -14.32 10.47 -10.61
C ALA A 274 -13.22 9.49 -11.07
N THR A 275 -12.41 8.99 -10.13
CA THR A 275 -11.30 8.08 -10.41
C THR A 275 -11.63 6.66 -9.96
N LEU A 276 -11.60 6.39 -8.65
CA LEU A 276 -11.82 5.07 -8.05
C LEU A 276 -13.27 4.60 -8.25
N GLY A 277 -14.23 5.49 -7.98
CA GLY A 277 -15.66 5.18 -8.14
C GLY A 277 -16.02 4.82 -9.58
N GLU A 278 -15.58 5.62 -10.54
CA GLU A 278 -15.83 5.37 -11.97
C GLU A 278 -15.10 4.10 -12.47
N THR A 279 -13.88 3.86 -12.00
CA THR A 279 -13.13 2.65 -12.36
C THR A 279 -13.83 1.39 -11.84
N HIS A 280 -14.27 1.38 -10.58
CA HIS A 280 -15.03 0.26 -10.04
C HIS A 280 -16.38 0.08 -10.75
N ARG A 281 -17.05 1.18 -11.15
CA ARG A 281 -18.29 1.11 -11.94
C ARG A 281 -18.09 0.41 -13.29
N LEU A 282 -16.96 0.66 -13.95
CA LEU A 282 -16.63 0.09 -15.25
C LEU A 282 -16.08 -1.35 -15.15
N PHE A 283 -15.28 -1.62 -14.12
CA PHE A 283 -14.58 -2.89 -13.92
C PHE A 283 -14.77 -3.42 -12.49
N PRO A 284 -16.00 -3.79 -12.10
CA PRO A 284 -16.33 -4.12 -10.70
C PRO A 284 -15.63 -5.38 -10.18
N ASP A 285 -15.28 -6.30 -11.08
CA ASP A 285 -14.61 -7.58 -10.75
C ASP A 285 -13.08 -7.46 -10.70
N THR A 286 -12.51 -6.33 -11.13
CA THR A 286 -11.08 -6.04 -11.01
C THR A 286 -10.84 -5.20 -9.77
N MET A 287 -10.16 -5.77 -8.77
CA MET A 287 -10.01 -5.12 -7.48
C MET A 287 -9.15 -3.84 -7.56
N LEU A 288 -9.46 -2.86 -6.72
CA LEU A 288 -8.62 -1.67 -6.52
C LEU A 288 -7.80 -1.85 -5.24
N PHE A 289 -6.52 -1.54 -5.28
CA PHE A 289 -5.61 -1.68 -4.13
C PHE A 289 -4.69 -0.46 -4.02
N ALA A 290 -4.66 0.21 -2.87
CA ALA A 290 -3.72 1.29 -2.65
C ALA A 290 -2.35 0.71 -2.26
N SER A 291 -1.41 0.75 -3.19
CA SER A 291 -0.09 0.10 -3.08
C SER A 291 0.99 1.01 -2.49
N GLU A 292 0.76 2.32 -2.46
CA GLU A 292 1.71 3.28 -1.94
C GLU A 292 1.05 4.60 -1.52
N ALA A 293 1.45 5.11 -0.36
CA ALA A 293 1.15 6.46 0.10
C ALA A 293 2.20 6.94 1.10
N CYS A 294 2.58 8.21 1.01
CA CYS A 294 3.35 8.91 2.04
C CYS A 294 3.08 10.42 2.02
N VAL A 295 3.46 11.10 3.09
CA VAL A 295 3.36 12.56 3.27
C VAL A 295 4.75 13.20 3.31
N GLY A 296 4.85 14.51 3.07
CA GLY A 296 6.14 15.20 3.01
C GLY A 296 6.86 15.09 1.67
N SER A 297 6.20 14.56 0.64
CA SER A 297 6.71 14.45 -0.74
C SER A 297 6.62 15.76 -1.54
N LYS A 298 5.83 16.73 -1.07
CA LYS A 298 5.68 18.03 -1.73
C LYS A 298 6.90 18.91 -1.41
N PHE A 299 7.46 19.57 -2.42
CA PHE A 299 8.69 20.37 -2.30
C PHE A 299 8.65 21.50 -1.26
N TRP A 300 7.45 21.93 -0.83
CA TRP A 300 7.25 22.97 0.18
C TRP A 300 6.98 22.41 1.59
N GLU A 301 6.84 21.10 1.73
CA GLU A 301 6.64 20.45 3.02
C GLU A 301 7.99 20.05 3.63
N GLN A 302 8.12 20.20 4.94
CA GLN A 302 9.20 19.53 5.67
C GLN A 302 8.98 18.02 5.58
N SER A 303 10.00 17.26 5.17
CA SER A 303 9.89 15.81 4.99
C SER A 303 9.42 15.10 6.26
N VAL A 304 10.11 15.24 7.39
CA VAL A 304 9.70 14.66 8.68
C VAL A 304 9.15 15.74 9.63
N ARG A 305 7.96 15.51 10.20
CA ARG A 305 7.37 16.35 11.26
C ARG A 305 7.01 15.48 12.45
N LEU A 306 7.91 15.40 13.43
CA LEU A 306 7.69 14.61 14.64
C LEU A 306 6.44 15.08 15.39
N GLY A 307 5.50 14.16 15.64
CA GLY A 307 4.26 14.42 16.38
C GLY A 307 3.14 15.10 15.58
N SER A 308 3.23 15.20 14.25
CA SER A 308 2.18 15.86 13.45
C SER A 308 0.85 15.08 13.44
N TRP A 309 -0.14 15.57 14.20
CA TRP A 309 -1.50 15.01 14.20
C TRP A 309 -2.18 15.13 12.83
N ASP A 310 -1.98 16.24 12.13
CA ASP A 310 -2.50 16.47 10.78
C ASP A 310 -2.08 15.38 9.79
N ARG A 311 -0.84 14.88 9.87
CA ARG A 311 -0.36 13.78 9.03
C ARG A 311 -1.05 12.46 9.37
N GLY A 312 -1.32 12.20 10.65
CA GLY A 312 -2.16 11.09 11.08
C GLY A 312 -3.59 11.18 10.52
N MET A 313 -4.20 12.37 10.60
CA MET A 313 -5.51 12.63 10.02
C MET A 313 -5.53 12.44 8.50
N GLN A 314 -4.47 12.82 7.77
CA GLN A 314 -4.35 12.57 6.33
C GLN A 314 -4.36 11.07 5.99
N TYR A 315 -3.61 10.25 6.73
CA TYR A 315 -3.58 8.79 6.55
C TYR A 315 -4.95 8.17 6.75
N SER A 316 -5.57 8.41 7.91
CA SER A 316 -6.88 7.84 8.24
C SER A 316 -8.01 8.34 7.33
N HIS A 317 -8.02 9.62 6.96
CA HIS A 317 -8.96 10.17 5.99
C HIS A 317 -8.81 9.51 4.61
N SER A 318 -7.57 9.31 4.16
CA SER A 318 -7.27 8.60 2.92
C SER A 318 -7.75 7.15 2.97
N ILE A 319 -7.46 6.42 4.04
CA ILE A 319 -7.89 5.01 4.21
C ILE A 319 -9.42 4.91 4.19
N ILE A 320 -10.14 5.78 4.93
CA ILE A 320 -11.62 5.81 4.92
C ILE A 320 -12.13 6.08 3.51
N THR A 321 -11.58 7.09 2.82
CA THR A 321 -11.96 7.42 1.44
C THR A 321 -11.75 6.23 0.50
N ASN A 322 -10.59 5.57 0.57
CA ASN A 322 -10.28 4.39 -0.23
C ASN A 322 -11.27 3.25 0.02
N LEU A 323 -11.58 2.94 1.29
CA LEU A 323 -12.57 1.92 1.64
C LEU A 323 -14.00 2.28 1.18
N LEU A 324 -14.37 3.56 1.23
CA LEU A 324 -15.66 4.04 0.72
C LEU A 324 -15.77 3.96 -0.80
N TYR A 325 -14.64 3.96 -1.52
CA TYR A 325 -14.55 3.81 -2.97
C TYR A 325 -13.92 2.47 -3.41
N HIS A 326 -14.32 1.38 -2.74
CA HIS A 326 -14.12 -0.01 -3.18
C HIS A 326 -12.69 -0.55 -3.14
N VAL A 327 -11.74 0.20 -2.58
CA VAL A 327 -10.35 -0.25 -2.43
C VAL A 327 -10.28 -1.34 -1.36
N VAL A 328 -9.53 -2.40 -1.65
CA VAL A 328 -9.45 -3.63 -0.85
C VAL A 328 -8.30 -3.62 0.15
N GLY A 329 -7.33 -2.72 0.02
CA GLY A 329 -6.22 -2.63 0.96
C GLY A 329 -5.42 -1.35 0.77
N TRP A 330 -4.58 -1.04 1.75
CA TRP A 330 -3.84 0.22 1.77
C TRP A 330 -2.44 0.00 2.34
N THR A 331 -1.43 0.40 1.57
CA THR A 331 -0.03 0.17 1.89
C THR A 331 0.68 1.52 2.04
N ASP A 332 1.28 1.73 3.20
CA ASP A 332 2.20 2.83 3.46
C ASP A 332 3.47 2.69 2.62
N TRP A 333 4.25 3.77 2.56
CA TRP A 333 5.58 3.74 1.97
C TRP A 333 6.62 3.18 2.93
N ASN A 334 7.76 3.86 3.14
CA ASN A 334 8.84 3.36 3.98
C ASN A 334 8.36 3.02 5.39
N LEU A 335 8.56 1.76 5.83
CA LEU A 335 8.23 1.35 7.21
C LEU A 335 8.96 2.17 8.28
N ALA A 336 10.18 2.63 7.97
CA ALA A 336 10.99 3.46 8.86
C ALA A 336 11.90 4.39 8.06
N LEU A 337 12.10 5.61 8.55
CA LEU A 337 13.08 6.56 8.03
C LEU A 337 13.85 7.23 9.17
N ASN A 338 14.95 7.91 8.86
CA ASN A 338 15.66 8.74 9.85
C ASN A 338 14.97 10.12 10.02
N PRO A 339 15.43 11.01 10.93
CA PRO A 339 14.81 12.32 11.14
C PRO A 339 14.92 13.30 9.96
N GLU A 340 15.78 13.01 8.97
CA GLU A 340 15.86 13.76 7.71
C GLU A 340 14.78 13.30 6.71
N GLY A 341 14.24 12.09 6.88
CA GLY A 341 13.30 11.47 5.95
C GLY A 341 13.96 10.57 4.91
N GLY A 342 15.13 10.01 5.24
CA GLY A 342 15.93 9.16 4.36
C GLY A 342 16.47 7.89 5.05
N PRO A 343 17.55 7.29 4.52
CA PRO A 343 18.34 7.80 3.39
C PRO A 343 17.62 7.71 2.04
N ASN A 344 17.95 8.60 1.12
CA ASN A 344 17.43 8.63 -0.25
C ASN A 344 18.50 9.26 -1.16
N TRP A 345 18.95 8.56 -2.21
CA TRP A 345 20.13 8.96 -2.99
C TRP A 345 19.92 10.26 -3.79
N VAL A 346 18.67 10.61 -4.11
CA VAL A 346 18.30 11.87 -4.79
C VAL A 346 17.75 12.94 -3.83
N ARG A 347 17.77 12.68 -2.52
CA ARG A 347 17.22 13.57 -1.49
C ARG A 347 15.72 13.85 -1.65
N ASN A 348 14.98 12.89 -2.22
CA ASN A 348 13.51 12.92 -2.28
C ASN A 348 12.90 12.48 -0.95
N PHE A 349 13.22 13.22 0.12
CA PHE A 349 12.87 12.83 1.49
C PHE A 349 11.38 13.00 1.79
N VAL A 350 10.82 12.08 2.58
CA VAL A 350 9.41 12.06 3.00
C VAL A 350 9.29 11.70 4.48
N ASP A 351 8.07 11.74 5.06
CA ASP A 351 7.83 11.24 6.42
C ASP A 351 7.59 9.71 6.42
N SER A 352 7.64 9.12 7.60
CA SER A 352 7.32 7.70 7.83
C SER A 352 6.59 7.55 9.16
N PRO A 353 5.68 6.57 9.33
CA PRO A 353 5.02 6.33 10.61
C PRO A 353 5.97 5.99 11.77
N ILE A 354 7.17 5.49 11.47
CA ILE A 354 8.25 5.35 12.46
C ILE A 354 9.51 6.11 12.00
N ILE A 355 10.07 6.90 12.90
CA ILE A 355 11.34 7.62 12.70
C ILE A 355 12.42 7.06 13.62
N VAL A 356 13.56 6.67 13.09
CA VAL A 356 14.68 6.06 13.81
C VAL A 356 15.78 7.08 14.07
N ASP A 357 16.11 7.32 15.34
CA ASP A 357 17.28 8.10 15.77
C ASP A 357 18.40 7.15 16.22
N ILE A 358 19.31 6.86 15.28
CA ILE A 358 20.41 5.92 15.46
C ILE A 358 21.35 6.35 16.60
N ALA A 359 21.59 7.65 16.76
CA ALA A 359 22.51 8.16 17.79
C ALA A 359 22.01 7.89 19.22
N LYS A 360 20.70 7.67 19.39
CA LYS A 360 20.06 7.40 20.68
C LYS A 360 19.54 5.98 20.81
N ASP A 361 19.77 5.10 19.83
CA ASP A 361 19.18 3.75 19.77
C ASP A 361 17.66 3.77 20.04
N THR A 362 16.97 4.76 19.48
CA THR A 362 15.57 5.06 19.78
C THR A 362 14.78 5.20 18.48
N PHE A 363 13.49 4.86 18.50
CA PHE A 363 12.57 5.17 17.43
C PHE A 363 11.31 5.87 17.96
N TYR A 364 10.73 6.73 17.13
CA TYR A 364 9.54 7.51 17.42
C TYR A 364 8.36 6.99 16.60
N LYS A 365 7.30 6.57 17.28
CA LYS A 365 6.03 6.19 16.64
C LYS A 365 5.19 7.44 16.44
N GLN A 366 5.03 7.84 15.19
CA GLN A 366 4.31 9.05 14.80
C GLN A 366 2.78 8.90 14.95
N PRO A 367 1.99 9.99 14.97
CA PRO A 367 0.53 9.89 14.86
C PRO A 367 0.07 9.01 13.69
N MET A 368 0.74 9.07 12.53
CA MET A 368 0.45 8.21 11.37
C MET A 368 0.42 6.72 11.72
N PHE A 369 1.34 6.25 12.57
CA PHE A 369 1.40 4.85 13.01
C PHE A 369 0.10 4.46 13.73
N TYR A 370 -0.38 5.32 14.63
CA TYR A 370 -1.60 5.04 15.38
C TYR A 370 -2.84 5.16 14.51
N HIS A 371 -2.93 6.18 13.66
CA HIS A 371 -4.04 6.35 12.73
C HIS A 371 -4.17 5.18 11.76
N LEU A 372 -3.07 4.64 11.24
CA LEU A 372 -3.08 3.42 10.42
C LEU A 372 -3.39 2.18 11.28
N GLY A 373 -2.94 2.17 12.54
CA GLY A 373 -3.27 1.18 13.57
C GLY A 373 -4.77 1.01 13.83
N HIS A 374 -5.55 2.08 13.75
CA HIS A 374 -7.01 2.04 13.89
C HIS A 374 -7.73 1.24 12.80
N PHE A 375 -7.04 0.92 11.70
CA PHE A 375 -7.53 0.07 10.62
C PHE A 375 -6.82 -1.29 10.62
N SER A 376 -5.50 -1.30 10.47
CA SER A 376 -4.68 -2.52 10.38
C SER A 376 -4.92 -3.49 11.55
N LYS A 377 -4.95 -2.98 12.78
CA LYS A 377 -5.17 -3.83 13.96
C LYS A 377 -6.56 -4.44 13.99
N PHE A 378 -7.57 -3.69 13.57
CA PHE A 378 -8.97 -4.01 13.84
C PHE A 378 -9.75 -4.45 12.61
N ILE A 379 -9.13 -4.52 11.44
CA ILE A 379 -9.77 -4.97 10.20
C ILE A 379 -8.90 -6.09 9.62
N PRO A 380 -9.07 -7.34 10.07
CA PRO A 380 -8.33 -8.47 9.53
C PRO A 380 -8.71 -8.75 8.06
N GLU A 381 -7.83 -9.45 7.34
CA GLU A 381 -8.11 -9.94 5.98
C GLU A 381 -9.44 -10.71 5.92
N GLY A 382 -10.21 -10.46 4.86
CA GLY A 382 -11.53 -11.04 4.65
C GLY A 382 -12.68 -10.24 5.25
N SER A 383 -12.41 -9.23 6.09
CA SER A 383 -13.44 -8.29 6.55
C SER A 383 -14.16 -7.64 5.37
N GLN A 384 -15.47 -7.53 5.42
CA GLN A 384 -16.28 -7.00 4.32
C GLN A 384 -16.87 -5.66 4.70
N ARG A 385 -16.67 -4.64 3.87
CA ARG A 385 -17.30 -3.34 4.07
C ARG A 385 -18.82 -3.48 3.92
N VAL A 386 -19.55 -2.82 4.82
CA VAL A 386 -21.02 -2.76 4.79
C VAL A 386 -21.52 -1.31 4.79
N GLY A 387 -22.81 -1.10 4.55
CA GLY A 387 -23.40 0.24 4.54
C GLY A 387 -23.39 0.88 5.94
N LEU A 388 -23.15 2.18 6.01
CA LEU A 388 -23.25 3.00 7.22
C LEU A 388 -23.87 4.34 6.83
N VAL A 389 -25.10 4.60 7.30
CA VAL A 389 -25.87 5.78 6.88
C VAL A 389 -25.99 6.77 8.03
N ALA A 390 -25.59 8.01 7.79
CA ALA A 390 -25.78 9.12 8.71
C ALA A 390 -27.21 9.67 8.61
N SER A 391 -27.83 10.02 9.74
CA SER A 391 -29.14 10.65 9.79
C SER A 391 -29.17 12.08 9.25
N GLU A 392 -28.02 12.75 9.26
CA GLU A 392 -27.87 14.15 8.86
C GLU A 392 -26.44 14.43 8.35
N LYS A 393 -26.27 15.58 7.69
CA LYS A 393 -24.96 16.05 7.25
C LYS A 393 -24.06 16.31 8.46
N ASN A 394 -22.81 15.88 8.39
CA ASN A 394 -21.81 16.02 9.45
C ASN A 394 -20.40 16.06 8.85
N ASP A 395 -19.42 16.38 9.69
CA ASP A 395 -18.00 16.53 9.31
C ASP A 395 -17.13 15.33 9.71
N LEU A 396 -17.75 14.20 10.10
CA LEU A 396 -17.02 12.98 10.47
C LEU A 396 -16.75 12.11 9.24
N ASP A 397 -15.54 11.56 9.17
CA ASP A 397 -15.20 10.50 8.22
C ASP A 397 -15.47 9.15 8.91
N THR A 398 -16.31 8.30 8.32
CA THR A 398 -16.73 7.04 8.95
C THR A 398 -16.77 5.87 7.98
N VAL A 399 -16.46 4.68 8.48
CA VAL A 399 -16.57 3.43 7.70
C VAL A 399 -16.95 2.27 8.62
N ALA A 400 -17.78 1.36 8.11
CA ALA A 400 -18.17 0.15 8.82
C ALA A 400 -17.84 -1.11 8.04
N LEU A 401 -17.40 -2.14 8.75
CA LEU A 401 -17.09 -3.44 8.20
C LEU A 401 -17.57 -4.55 9.14
N ILE A 402 -17.76 -5.74 8.56
CA ILE A 402 -18.05 -6.98 9.28
C ILE A 402 -16.86 -7.92 9.12
N HIS A 403 -16.37 -8.45 10.24
CA HIS A 403 -15.29 -9.44 10.26
C HIS A 403 -15.76 -10.79 9.70
N PRO A 404 -14.82 -11.69 9.33
CA PRO A 404 -15.15 -13.05 8.92
C PRO A 404 -15.97 -13.85 9.94
N ASP A 405 -15.82 -13.56 11.24
CA ASP A 405 -16.58 -14.19 12.33
C ASP A 405 -17.97 -13.58 12.58
N GLY A 406 -18.33 -12.53 11.83
CA GLY A 406 -19.60 -11.81 11.96
C GLY A 406 -19.61 -10.66 12.97
N SER A 407 -18.51 -10.41 13.69
CA SER A 407 -18.38 -9.21 14.55
C SER A 407 -18.31 -7.92 13.72
N ALA A 408 -18.72 -6.80 14.32
CA ALA A 408 -18.73 -5.50 13.65
C ALA A 408 -17.53 -4.64 14.08
N VAL A 409 -17.04 -3.85 13.13
CA VAL A 409 -16.05 -2.79 13.36
C VAL A 409 -16.51 -1.49 12.69
N VAL A 410 -16.42 -0.37 13.41
CA VAL A 410 -16.66 0.97 12.88
C VAL A 410 -15.50 1.87 13.24
N VAL A 411 -14.92 2.54 12.25
CA VAL A 411 -13.92 3.60 12.47
C VAL A 411 -14.57 4.96 12.27
N VAL A 412 -14.34 5.86 13.22
CA VAL A 412 -14.84 7.25 13.20
C VAL A 412 -13.64 8.18 13.37
N LEU A 413 -13.43 9.06 12.40
CA LEU A 413 -12.41 10.10 12.44
C LEU A 413 -13.10 11.47 12.50
N ASN A 414 -12.74 12.26 13.51
CA ASN A 414 -13.13 13.66 13.63
C ASN A 414 -11.91 14.55 13.39
N ARG A 415 -11.90 15.22 12.22
CA ARG A 415 -10.85 16.18 11.86
C ARG A 415 -11.17 17.62 12.27
N SER A 416 -12.39 17.86 12.77
CA SER A 416 -12.78 19.17 13.28
C SER A 416 -12.29 19.36 14.71
N SER A 417 -12.28 20.60 15.18
CA SER A 417 -12.00 20.93 16.59
C SER A 417 -13.19 20.73 17.52
N MET A 418 -14.37 20.37 16.99
CA MET A 418 -15.62 20.32 17.76
C MET A 418 -15.92 18.89 18.18
N ASP A 419 -16.31 18.72 19.44
CA ASP A 419 -16.83 17.45 19.93
C ASP A 419 -18.19 17.15 19.28
N VAL A 420 -18.37 15.92 18.79
CA VAL A 420 -19.60 15.49 18.12
C VAL A 420 -20.22 14.33 18.90
N PRO A 421 -21.30 14.55 19.65
CA PRO A 421 -22.09 13.46 20.23
C PRO A 421 -22.72 12.64 19.10
N LEU A 422 -22.55 11.32 19.14
CA LEU A 422 -23.14 10.43 18.15
C LEU A 422 -23.70 9.15 18.76
N THR A 423 -24.57 8.49 18.00
CA THR A 423 -25.07 7.15 18.30
C THR A 423 -24.79 6.24 17.12
N ILE A 424 -24.24 5.06 17.34
CA ILE A 424 -24.12 4.01 16.30
C ILE A 424 -25.24 2.99 16.54
N LYS A 425 -26.07 2.74 15.54
CA LYS A 425 -27.13 1.73 15.58
C LYS A 425 -26.71 0.51 14.77
N ASP A 426 -26.73 -0.67 15.40
CA ASP A 426 -26.75 -1.96 14.72
C ASP A 426 -28.14 -2.58 14.92
N PRO A 427 -28.92 -2.81 13.84
CA PRO A 427 -30.26 -3.39 13.94
C PRO A 427 -30.34 -4.72 14.70
N ALA A 428 -29.24 -5.48 14.79
CA ALA A 428 -29.22 -6.77 15.48
C ALA A 428 -29.02 -6.66 17.00
N VAL A 429 -28.37 -5.59 17.50
CA VAL A 429 -27.95 -5.52 18.91
C VAL A 429 -28.39 -4.25 19.65
N GLY A 430 -28.64 -3.14 18.95
CA GLY A 430 -29.11 -1.89 19.57
C GLY A 430 -28.22 -0.69 19.26
N PHE A 431 -28.01 0.15 20.27
CA PHE A 431 -27.43 1.50 20.15
C PHE A 431 -26.19 1.67 21.03
N VAL A 432 -25.09 2.15 20.41
CA VAL A 432 -23.87 2.59 21.09
C VAL A 432 -23.91 4.12 21.17
N GLU A 433 -24.20 4.67 22.35
CA GLU A 433 -24.12 6.11 22.59
C GLU A 433 -22.67 6.50 22.93
N THR A 434 -22.12 7.49 22.24
CA THR A 434 -20.71 7.86 22.37
C THR A 434 -20.46 9.32 21.97
N LEU A 435 -19.21 9.75 22.11
CA LEU A 435 -18.71 11.06 21.75
C LEU A 435 -17.51 10.88 20.82
N SER A 436 -17.44 11.65 19.75
CA SER A 436 -16.21 11.81 18.96
C SER A 436 -15.59 13.16 19.33
N PRO A 437 -14.58 13.21 20.21
CA PRO A 437 -13.91 14.46 20.56
C PRO A 437 -13.32 15.15 19.32
N GLY A 438 -13.09 16.46 19.40
CA GLY A 438 -12.33 17.17 18.39
C GLY A 438 -10.95 16.54 18.19
N TYR A 439 -10.49 16.47 16.93
CA TYR A 439 -9.19 15.89 16.57
C TYR A 439 -8.97 14.47 17.13
N SER A 440 -9.95 13.58 16.94
CA SER A 440 -9.89 12.20 17.45
C SER A 440 -10.09 11.16 16.34
N ILE A 441 -9.66 9.93 16.61
CA ILE A 441 -9.99 8.75 15.83
C ILE A 441 -10.35 7.60 16.77
N HIS A 442 -11.52 7.00 16.57
CA HIS A 442 -12.04 5.89 17.38
C HIS A 442 -12.30 4.66 16.50
N THR A 443 -12.05 3.47 17.05
CA THR A 443 -12.48 2.20 16.45
C THR A 443 -13.37 1.46 17.44
N TYR A 444 -14.62 1.23 17.07
CA TYR A 444 -15.62 0.53 17.86
C TYR A 444 -15.73 -0.91 17.40
N LEU A 445 -15.79 -1.84 18.35
CA LEU A 445 -15.89 -3.29 18.10
C LEU A 445 -16.99 -3.90 18.96
N TRP A 446 -17.83 -4.75 18.38
CA TRP A 446 -18.82 -5.51 19.14
C TRP A 446 -19.20 -6.82 18.47
N ARG A 447 -19.68 -7.77 19.27
CA ARG A 447 -20.29 -9.01 18.79
C ARG A 447 -21.73 -8.76 18.37
N ARG A 448 -22.17 -9.41 17.30
CA ARG A 448 -23.53 -9.29 16.76
C ARG A 448 -24.47 -10.43 17.18
N GLN A 449 -23.92 -11.51 17.72
CA GLN A 449 -24.61 -12.70 18.23
C GLN A 449 -23.74 -13.43 19.25
#